data_AF-A0A2V9VME4-F1
#
_entry.id   AF-A0A2V9VME4-F1
#
_cell.length_a   1.000
_cell.length_b   1.000
_cell.length_c   1.000
_cell.angle_alpha   90.00
_cell.angle_beta   90.00
_cell.angle_gamma   90.00
#
_symmetry.space_group_name_H-M   'P 1'
#
loop_
_entity.id
_entity.type
_entity.pdbx_description
1 polymer ?
#
loop_
_entity_poly.entity_id
_entity_poly.type
_entity_poly.pdbx_seq_one_letter_code
_entity_poly.pdbx_strand_id
1 'polypeptide(L)' 'MGASYTDFEQLLAEQRPDVVQIVTAPQSHADLALTAIENGCHVMVEKP' A
#
# COMPACT_ATOMS: atom_id res chain seq x y z
N MET A 1 -8.94 6.67 15.96
CA MET A 1 -7.46 6.74 15.90
C MET A 1 -7.02 5.85 14.76
N GLY A 2 -6.02 6.28 13.98
CA GLY A 2 -5.42 5.41 12.97
C GLY A 2 -4.43 4.43 13.61
N ALA A 3 -4.23 3.27 12.98
CA ALA A 3 -3.14 2.36 13.30
C ALA A 3 -1.91 2.71 12.45
N SER A 4 -0.72 2.51 13.00
CA SER A 4 0.56 2.73 12.31
C SER A 4 1.33 1.43 12.26
N TYR A 5 1.99 1.19 11.13
CA TYR A 5 2.70 -0.05 10.84
C TYR A 5 4.10 0.27 10.33
N THR A 6 5.05 -0.63 10.61
CA THR A 6 6.39 -0.61 10.01
C THR A 6 6.54 -1.65 8.90
N ASP A 7 5.51 -2.49 8.69
CA ASP A 7 5.45 -3.54 7.69
C ASP A 7 4.16 -3.38 6.87
N PHE A 8 4.30 -3.41 5.54
CA PHE A 8 3.17 -3.13 4.64
C PHE A 8 2.23 -4.33 4.49
N GLU A 9 2.75 -5.56 4.49
CA GLU A 9 1.92 -6.77 4.36
C GLU A 9 1.08 -6.99 5.62
N GLN A 10 1.64 -6.70 6.80
CA GLN A 10 0.89 -6.73 8.06
C GLN A 10 -0.29 -5.74 8.03
N LEU A 11 -0.06 -4.53 7.51
CA LEU A 11 -1.13 -3.53 7.34
C LEU A 11 -2.25 -4.08 6.46
N LEU A 12 -1.91 -4.64 5.29
CA LEU A 12 -2.89 -5.18 4.35
C LEU A 12 -3.69 -6.34 4.97
N ALA A 13 -3.04 -7.24 5.69
CA ALA A 13 -3.67 -8.40 6.31
C ALA A 13 -4.64 -8.02 7.45
N GLU A 14 -4.25 -7.07 8.31
CA GLU A 14 -5.06 -6.67 9.46
C GLU A 14 -6.18 -5.69 9.09
N GLN A 15 -5.85 -4.68 8.28
CA GLN A 15 -6.78 -3.59 7.98
C GLN A 15 -7.65 -3.87 6.75
N ARG A 16 -7.18 -4.69 5.81
CA ARG A 16 -7.88 -5.04 4.55
C ARG A 16 -8.49 -3.81 3.86
N PRO A 17 -7.68 -2.80 3.50
CA PRO A 17 -8.19 -1.56 2.93
C PRO A 17 -8.73 -1.77 1.52
N ASP A 18 -9.78 -1.02 1.15
CA ASP A 18 -10.27 -0.98 -0.24
C ASP A 18 -9.33 -0.17 -1.16
N VAL A 19 -8.63 0.82 -0.62
CA VAL A 19 -7.76 1.74 -1.36
C VAL A 19 -6.44 1.96 -0.62
N VAL A 20 -5.33 1.96 -1.36
CA VAL A 20 -4.00 2.32 -0.88
C VAL A 20 -3.45 3.49 -1.69
N GLN A 21 -2.90 4.50 -0.99
CA GLN A 21 -2.15 5.59 -1.60
C GLN A 21 -0.66 5.45 -1.30
N ILE A 22 0.14 5.34 -2.34
CA ILE A 22 1.59 5.15 -2.24
C ILE A 22 2.28 6.50 -2.45
N VAL A 23 2.88 7.00 -1.38
CA VAL A 23 3.62 8.29 -1.34
C VAL A 23 5.05 8.06 -0.83
N THR A 24 5.58 6.85 -1.06
CA THR A 24 6.95 6.46 -0.68
C THR A 24 7.97 6.92 -1.72
N ALA A 25 9.24 6.54 -1.57
CA ALA A 25 10.25 6.85 -2.58
C ALA A 25 9.99 6.06 -3.90
N PRO A 26 10.25 6.65 -5.09
CA PRO A 26 9.86 6.09 -6.40
C PRO A 26 10.27 4.64 -6.64
N GLN A 27 11.48 4.26 -6.22
CA GLN A 27 12.00 2.91 -6.41
C GLN A 27 11.17 1.81 -5.72
N SER A 28 10.29 2.17 -4.79
CA SER A 28 9.41 1.22 -4.09
C SER A 28 7.98 1.19 -4.63
N HIS A 29 7.61 2.12 -5.51
CA HIS A 29 6.21 2.29 -5.94
C HIS A 29 5.66 1.06 -6.62
N ALA A 30 6.41 0.49 -7.58
CA ALA A 30 5.95 -0.65 -8.35
C ALA A 30 5.69 -1.86 -7.46
N ASP A 31 6.65 -2.21 -6.60
CA ASP A 31 6.54 -3.36 -5.71
C ASP A 31 5.35 -3.19 -4.75
N LEU A 32 5.23 -2.02 -4.10
CA LEU A 32 4.11 -1.73 -3.19
C LEU A 32 2.76 -1.72 -3.91
N ALA A 33 2.70 -1.18 -5.13
CA ALA A 33 1.47 -1.12 -5.91
C ALA A 33 1.02 -2.52 -6.32
N LEU A 34 1.94 -3.36 -6.79
CA LEU A 34 1.65 -4.74 -7.15
C LEU A 34 1.17 -5.54 -5.94
N THR A 35 1.87 -5.46 -4.80
CA THR A 35 1.45 -6.13 -3.57
C THR A 35 0.03 -5.70 -3.13
N ALA A 36 -0.29 -4.41 -3.22
CA ALA A 36 -1.62 -3.91 -2.89
C ALA A 36 -2.71 -4.43 -3.86
N ILE A 37 -2.43 -4.43 -5.17
CA ILE A 37 -3.33 -4.94 -6.21
C ILE A 37 -3.60 -6.43 -6.01
N GLU A 38 -2.57 -7.22 -5.71
CA GLU A 38 -2.68 -8.66 -5.43
C GLU A 38 -3.54 -8.94 -4.19
N ASN A 39 -3.57 -8.01 -3.23
CA ASN A 39 -4.45 -8.06 -2.06
C ASN A 39 -5.85 -7.46 -2.30
N GLY A 40 -6.17 -7.12 -3.55
CA GLY A 40 -7.50 -6.64 -3.95
C GLY A 40 -7.74 -5.14 -3.73
N CYS A 41 -6.69 -4.37 -3.41
CA CYS A 41 -6.83 -2.93 -3.21
C CYS A 41 -6.84 -2.17 -4.55
N HIS A 42 -7.60 -1.08 -4.60
CA HIS A 42 -7.38 -0.02 -5.58
C HIS A 42 -6.15 0.80 -5.19
N VAL A 43 -5.34 1.21 -6.16
CA VAL A 43 -4.07 1.88 -5.87
C VAL A 43 -4.01 3.25 -6.54
N MET A 44 -3.60 4.26 -5.76
CA MET A 44 -3.17 5.58 -6.23
C MET A 44 -1.68 5.74 -5.92
N VAL A 45 -0.87 6.05 -6.93
CA VAL A 45 0.60 6.17 -6.80
C VAL A 45 0.99 7.61 -7.11
N GLU A 46 1.77 8.26 -6.23
CA GLU A 46 2.40 9.54 -6.56
C GLU A 46 3.40 9.31 -7.70
N LYS A 47 3.49 10.22 -8.66
CA LYS A 47 4.56 10.19 -9.67
C LYS A 47 5.95 10.40 -9.04
N PRO A 48 7.05 10.09 -9.76
CA PRO A 48 7.14 9.17 -10.90
C PRO A 48 7.03 7.71 -10.46
#